data_AF-A0A8J4DNL4-F1
#
_entry.id   AF-A0A8J4DNL4-F1
#
_cell.length_a   1.000
_cell.length_b   1.000
_cell.length_c   1.000
_cell.angle_alpha   90.00
_cell.angle_beta   90.00
_cell.angle_gamma   90.00
#
_symmetry.space_group_name_H-M   'P 1'
#
loop_
_entity.id
_entity.type
_entity.pdbx_description
1 polymer ?
#
loop_
_entity_poly.entity_id
_entity_poly.type
_entity_poly.pdbx_seq_one_letter_code
_entity_poly.pdbx_strand_id
1 'polypeptide(L)'
;MPVSVTSTSTERLHGVPRTANRPPQRRLGAGPQLGDAAGAALQVADVLVWALPEPWGPVGAAALTLVQLFFGDQDAPSPFTAVVQQLEQYEEQQEIATFARNIKGFAAWMVQQHQTLSITQGNNTTYINNTVLVKLRAMTGPGHDSVYDAVAGLQDHLSTAGVFDLWVLGGSVLLLGLKMIVQLDALLASTADKAGDDANFATYTQQWLDDYANFLTATVGGGGVVGQAQQVSQYISDQESQRLAQITEPYRYTEQHWQFDPNGGDGYYYTNGWTYRDAALGDTDTTNYVDDTFTGGNCCSQGTTVEHQDTVQQAHDSHVSAVVAQLDATYGNATATVKQWQSAIDQWNQHLPPQPPTKAPKVGTATGVSKPLPQPGGWVSGTKVRYAVAFANDHGPSIPGPWSDPFTIDDQAYLELSELPTDPLQMAVTRQIHRRIGPGDPNSDVYSIVGVGQMTDATYDDTSP
;
A
#
# COMPACT_ATOMS: atom_id res chain seq x y z
N MET A 1 -17.98 19.49 34.29
CA MET A 1 -18.26 20.10 32.98
C MET A 1 -17.59 19.21 31.94
N PRO A 2 -18.33 18.53 31.05
CA PRO A 2 -17.72 17.66 30.07
C PRO A 2 -17.10 18.51 28.96
N VAL A 3 -15.82 18.27 28.67
CA VAL A 3 -15.12 18.86 27.54
C VAL A 3 -15.62 18.12 26.30
N SER A 4 -16.40 18.82 25.47
CA SER A 4 -16.86 18.30 24.19
C SER A 4 -15.65 18.19 23.26
N VAL A 5 -15.24 16.97 22.96
CA VAL A 5 -14.24 16.68 21.93
C VAL A 5 -14.97 16.80 20.59
N THR A 6 -14.94 17.98 19.99
CA THR A 6 -15.34 18.18 18.59
C THR A 6 -14.43 17.33 17.71
N SER A 7 -14.99 16.31 17.06
CA SER A 7 -14.32 15.61 15.97
C SER A 7 -14.14 16.61 14.83
N THR A 8 -12.92 17.10 14.65
CA THR A 8 -12.51 17.74 13.41
C THR A 8 -12.55 16.67 12.34
N SER A 9 -13.52 16.76 11.43
CA SER A 9 -13.58 15.94 10.23
C SER A 9 -12.24 16.04 9.52
N THR A 10 -11.53 14.91 9.42
CA THR A 10 -10.29 14.80 8.67
C THR A 10 -10.54 15.28 7.24
N GLU A 11 -9.79 16.29 6.83
CA GLU A 11 -9.79 16.78 5.46
C GLU A 11 -9.40 15.61 4.56
N ARG A 12 -10.37 15.08 3.82
CA ARG A 12 -10.16 13.98 2.87
C ARG A 12 -9.12 14.42 1.84
N LEU A 13 -8.29 13.49 1.37
CA LEU A 13 -7.40 13.65 0.21
C LEU A 13 -8.21 13.97 -1.06
N HIS A 14 -8.73 15.19 -1.16
CA HIS A 14 -9.36 15.78 -2.34
C HIS A 14 -8.39 16.82 -2.93
N GLY A 15 -7.17 16.37 -3.22
CA GLY A 15 -6.13 17.19 -3.83
C GLY A 15 -5.36 16.32 -4.83
N VAL A 16 -5.88 16.23 -6.05
CA VAL A 16 -5.19 15.53 -7.14
C VAL A 16 -3.99 16.38 -7.58
N PRO A 17 -2.76 15.83 -7.65
CA PRO A 17 -1.68 16.47 -8.39
C PRO A 17 -2.08 16.52 -9.87
N ARG A 18 -2.13 17.72 -10.43
CA ARG A 18 -2.38 17.94 -11.86
C ARG A 18 -1.41 17.08 -12.68
N THR A 19 -1.93 16.34 -13.65
CA THR A 19 -1.13 15.75 -14.72
C THR A 19 -0.39 16.86 -15.47
N ALA A 20 0.89 17.04 -15.15
CA ALA A 20 1.77 17.93 -15.90
C ALA A 20 2.04 17.32 -17.29
N ASN A 21 1.81 18.09 -18.35
CA ASN A 21 2.27 17.74 -19.69
C ASN A 21 3.80 17.58 -19.66
N ARG A 22 4.28 16.34 -19.81
CA ARG A 22 5.71 16.00 -19.74
C ARG A 22 6.46 16.50 -20.99
N PRO A 23 7.51 17.32 -20.85
CA PRO A 23 8.43 17.60 -21.94
C PRO A 23 9.35 16.39 -22.22
N PRO A 24 9.94 16.29 -23.43
CA PRO A 24 10.85 15.19 -23.79
C PRO A 24 12.11 15.23 -22.92
N GLN A 25 12.40 14.10 -22.27
CA GLN A 25 13.50 13.98 -21.31
C GLN A 25 14.86 13.80 -22.00
N ARG A 26 15.89 14.41 -21.40
CA ARG A 26 17.29 14.40 -21.86
C ARG A 26 18.05 13.30 -21.10
N ARG A 27 18.88 12.56 -21.83
CA ARG A 27 19.75 11.42 -21.45
C ARG A 27 19.99 11.22 -19.94
N LEU A 28 19.67 10.01 -19.46
CA LEU A 28 20.23 9.40 -18.25
C LEU A 28 21.74 9.22 -18.45
N GLY A 29 22.52 10.23 -18.06
CA GLY A 29 23.95 10.03 -17.82
C GLY A 29 24.15 9.14 -16.60
N ALA A 30 25.21 8.34 -16.59
CA ALA A 30 25.69 7.65 -15.40
C ALA A 30 26.08 8.70 -14.34
N GLY A 31 25.09 9.13 -13.56
CA GLY A 31 25.29 9.96 -12.39
C GLY A 31 26.03 9.18 -11.31
N PRO A 32 26.54 9.86 -10.26
CA PRO A 32 27.20 9.20 -9.13
C PRO A 32 26.30 8.06 -8.64
N GLN A 33 26.87 6.90 -8.33
CA GLN A 33 26.13 5.83 -7.67
C GLN A 33 25.65 6.36 -6.32
N LEU A 34 24.40 6.82 -6.29
CA LEU A 34 23.70 7.22 -5.09
C LEU A 34 23.55 5.94 -4.24
N GLY A 35 23.66 6.05 -2.91
CA GLY A 35 23.58 4.89 -2.02
C GLY A 35 22.33 4.03 -2.28
N ASP A 36 22.29 2.82 -1.70
CA ASP A 36 21.25 1.80 -1.95
C ASP A 36 19.85 2.17 -1.40
N ALA A 37 19.29 3.30 -1.85
CA ALA A 37 17.98 3.81 -1.49
C ALA A 37 16.86 2.90 -1.99
N ALA A 38 17.05 2.28 -3.16
CA ALA A 38 16.14 1.26 -3.68
C ALA A 38 16.15 0.01 -2.78
N GLY A 39 17.31 -0.43 -2.28
CA GLY A 39 17.40 -1.51 -1.30
C GLY A 39 16.80 -1.15 0.06
N ALA A 40 16.99 0.08 0.53
CA ALA A 40 16.32 0.55 1.75
C ALA A 40 14.80 0.66 1.57
N ALA A 41 14.33 1.09 0.39
CA ALA A 41 12.91 1.13 0.07
C ALA A 41 12.27 -0.27 0.13
N LEU A 42 12.99 -1.28 -0.38
CA LEU A 42 12.58 -2.68 -0.31
C LEU A 42 12.54 -3.18 1.14
N GLN A 43 13.57 -2.89 1.94
CA GLN A 43 13.58 -3.24 3.37
C GLN A 43 12.39 -2.60 4.13
N VAL A 44 12.07 -1.34 3.84
CA VAL A 44 10.90 -0.67 4.44
C VAL A 44 9.60 -1.32 3.96
N ALA A 45 9.52 -1.71 2.68
CA ALA A 45 8.36 -2.38 2.12
C ALA A 45 8.14 -3.77 2.74
N ASP A 46 9.19 -4.50 3.10
CA ASP A 46 9.08 -5.79 3.80
C ASP A 46 8.39 -5.65 5.16
N VAL A 47 8.54 -4.49 5.81
CA VAL A 47 7.90 -4.19 7.10
C VAL A 47 6.42 -3.79 6.93
N LEU A 48 5.90 -3.67 5.72
CA LEU A 48 4.46 -3.42 5.49
C LEU A 48 3.57 -4.65 5.76
N VAL A 49 4.18 -5.82 5.98
CA VAL A 49 3.52 -7.08 6.33
C VAL A 49 2.59 -6.93 7.54
N TRP A 50 1.50 -7.71 7.54
CA TRP A 50 0.37 -7.55 8.44
C TRP A 50 0.61 -8.08 9.87
N ALA A 51 0.16 -7.28 10.84
CA ALA A 51 -0.24 -7.71 12.18
C ALA A 51 -1.22 -6.68 12.74
N LEU A 52 -2.51 -6.99 12.84
CA LEU A 52 -3.46 -6.19 13.61
C LEU A 52 -3.44 -6.63 15.09
N PRO A 53 -3.80 -5.75 16.04
CA PRO A 53 -4.03 -6.19 17.42
C PRO A 53 -5.28 -7.07 17.50
N GLU A 54 -5.38 -7.87 18.57
CA GLU A 54 -6.62 -8.58 18.94
C GLU A 54 -7.81 -7.60 18.96
N PRO A 55 -9.02 -7.96 18.53
CA PRO A 55 -9.46 -9.30 18.10
C PRO A 55 -9.15 -9.64 16.63
N TRP A 56 -8.54 -8.72 15.89
CA TRP A 56 -8.34 -8.89 14.44
C TRP A 56 -7.04 -9.62 14.07
N GLY A 57 -6.03 -9.55 14.95
CA GLY A 57 -4.76 -10.25 14.82
C GLY A 57 -4.81 -11.76 15.09
N PRO A 58 -3.75 -12.51 14.70
CA PRO A 58 -3.64 -13.92 15.07
C PRO A 58 -3.53 -14.05 16.59
N VAL A 59 -4.00 -15.19 17.13
CA VAL A 59 -3.92 -15.51 18.56
C VAL A 59 -2.46 -15.37 19.04
N GLY A 60 -2.16 -14.29 19.77
CA GLY A 60 -0.79 -13.90 20.16
C GLY A 60 -0.45 -12.43 19.89
N ALA A 61 -1.15 -11.76 18.97
CA ALA A 61 -0.98 -10.33 18.71
C ALA A 61 -1.27 -9.46 19.95
N ALA A 62 -2.10 -9.96 20.87
CA ALA A 62 -2.38 -9.34 22.18
C ALA A 62 -1.13 -9.15 23.07
N ALA A 63 -0.06 -9.92 22.81
CA ALA A 63 1.20 -9.84 23.53
C ALA A 63 2.28 -9.04 22.78
N LEU A 64 2.01 -8.59 21.56
CA LEU A 64 2.96 -7.78 20.82
C LEU A 64 3.04 -6.39 21.45
N THR A 65 4.25 -5.92 21.71
CA THR A 65 4.46 -4.51 22.05
C THR A 65 4.18 -3.65 20.82
N LEU A 66 3.89 -2.37 21.02
CA LEU A 66 3.80 -1.39 19.92
C LEU A 66 5.04 -1.41 19.02
N VAL A 67 6.21 -1.66 19.60
CA VAL A 67 7.46 -1.80 18.84
C VAL A 67 7.39 -3.02 17.91
N GLN A 68 6.91 -4.16 18.39
CA GLN A 68 6.74 -5.34 17.54
C GLN A 68 5.65 -5.15 16.49
N LEU A 69 4.59 -4.42 16.83
CA LEU A 69 3.50 -4.13 15.90
C LEU A 69 3.97 -3.28 14.71
N PHE A 70 4.85 -2.31 14.96
CA PHE A 70 5.36 -1.38 13.95
C PHE A 70 6.61 -1.86 13.22
N PHE A 71 7.49 -2.57 13.92
CA PHE A 71 8.84 -2.86 13.43
C PHE A 71 9.17 -4.36 13.41
N GLY A 72 8.24 -5.22 13.86
CA GLY A 72 8.42 -6.67 13.89
C GLY A 72 9.19 -7.15 15.12
N ASP A 73 10.52 -7.20 15.04
CA ASP A 73 11.38 -7.71 16.11
C ASP A 73 11.85 -6.57 17.04
N GLN A 74 11.81 -6.78 18.37
CA GLN A 74 12.25 -5.77 19.35
C GLN A 74 13.77 -5.62 19.40
N ASP A 75 14.50 -6.68 19.08
CA ASP A 75 15.97 -6.70 19.17
C ASP A 75 16.63 -6.28 17.85
N ALA A 76 15.84 -6.10 16.79
CA ALA A 76 16.35 -5.62 15.51
C ALA A 76 16.56 -4.09 15.54
N PRO A 77 17.68 -3.58 14.96
CA PRO A 77 17.85 -2.16 14.75
C PRO A 77 16.71 -1.62 13.86
N SER A 78 16.20 -0.44 14.20
CA SER A 78 15.12 0.18 13.43
C SER A 78 15.50 0.28 11.94
N PRO A 79 14.66 -0.21 11.01
CA PRO A 79 14.93 -0.14 9.57
C PRO A 79 15.13 1.30 9.08
N PHE A 80 14.59 2.27 9.83
CA PHE A 80 14.73 3.69 9.56
C PHE A 80 16.13 4.25 9.86
N THR A 81 16.96 3.55 10.62
CA THR A 81 18.35 3.98 10.88
C THR A 81 19.16 4.00 9.58
N ALA A 82 19.00 2.96 8.76
CA ALA A 82 19.62 2.88 7.45
C ALA A 82 19.07 3.97 6.51
N VAL A 83 17.75 4.20 6.54
CA VAL A 83 17.09 5.27 5.77
C VAL A 83 17.65 6.66 6.11
N VAL A 84 17.78 6.98 7.41
CA VAL A 84 18.33 8.28 7.85
C VAL A 84 19.77 8.45 7.39
N GLN A 85 20.62 7.41 7.55
CA GLN A 85 22.03 7.45 7.14
C GLN A 85 22.19 7.62 5.63
N GLN A 86 21.32 6.98 4.85
CA GLN A 86 21.33 7.16 3.40
C GLN A 86 20.92 8.59 3.04
N LEU A 87 19.82 9.10 3.60
CA LEU A 87 19.31 10.45 3.30
C LEU A 87 20.26 11.58 3.71
N GLU A 88 21.11 11.37 4.71
CA GLU A 88 22.20 12.31 5.05
C GLU A 88 23.17 12.53 3.89
N GLN A 89 23.44 11.48 3.10
CA GLN A 89 24.30 11.59 1.92
C GLN A 89 23.60 12.31 0.76
N TYR A 90 22.26 12.31 0.72
CA TYR A 90 21.46 13.01 -0.31
C TYR A 90 21.35 14.52 -0.05
N GLU A 91 21.29 14.96 1.22
CA GLU A 91 21.10 16.37 1.58
C GLU A 91 22.26 17.28 1.14
N GLU A 92 23.45 16.72 0.88
CA GLU A 92 24.60 17.46 0.38
C GLU A 92 24.46 17.88 -1.12
N GLN A 93 23.48 17.33 -1.85
CA GLN A 93 23.23 17.59 -3.27
C GLN A 93 22.01 18.52 -3.45
N GLN A 94 22.26 19.77 -3.84
CA GLN A 94 21.50 20.95 -3.37
C GLN A 94 20.08 21.23 -3.93
N GLU A 95 19.53 20.48 -4.89
CA GLU A 95 18.18 20.80 -5.44
C GLU A 95 17.03 19.96 -4.85
N ILE A 96 17.32 18.74 -4.38
CA ILE A 96 16.32 17.80 -3.84
C ILE A 96 16.38 17.70 -2.31
N ALA A 97 17.26 18.49 -1.69
CA ALA A 97 17.54 18.45 -0.26
C ALA A 97 16.30 18.71 0.60
N THR A 98 15.34 19.53 0.14
CA THR A 98 14.10 19.77 0.88
C THR A 98 13.22 18.51 0.96
N PHE A 99 13.09 17.77 -0.15
CA PHE A 99 12.30 16.54 -0.17
C PHE A 99 12.98 15.44 0.66
N ALA A 100 14.30 15.26 0.47
CA ALA A 100 15.10 14.35 1.27
C ALA A 100 15.01 14.67 2.77
N ARG A 101 15.05 15.95 3.15
CA ARG A 101 14.90 16.42 4.54
C ARG A 101 13.56 16.06 5.14
N ASN A 102 12.47 16.17 4.38
CA ASN A 102 11.14 15.81 4.88
C ASN A 102 11.01 14.30 5.12
N ILE A 103 11.51 13.48 4.17
CA ILE A 103 11.57 12.02 4.32
C ILE A 103 12.44 11.64 5.52
N LYS A 104 13.61 12.26 5.64
CA LYS A 104 14.53 12.05 6.76
C LYS A 104 13.92 12.48 8.09
N GLY A 105 13.24 13.62 8.12
CA GLY A 105 12.57 14.15 9.29
C GLY A 105 11.52 13.17 9.83
N PHE A 106 10.72 12.58 8.94
CA PHE A 106 9.79 11.52 9.29
C PHE A 106 10.51 10.28 9.81
N ALA A 107 11.52 9.78 9.08
CA ALA A 107 12.30 8.61 9.48
C ALA A 107 13.00 8.79 10.84
N ALA A 108 13.57 9.96 11.11
CA ALA A 108 14.20 10.31 12.38
C ALA A 108 13.18 10.38 13.52
N TRP A 109 12.01 10.98 13.27
CA TRP A 109 10.92 10.98 14.24
C TRP A 109 10.45 9.55 14.55
N MET A 110 10.40 8.68 13.54
CA MET A 110 10.08 7.25 13.68
C MET A 110 11.09 6.50 14.55
N VAL A 111 12.38 6.74 14.37
CA VAL A 111 13.43 6.20 15.26
C VAL A 111 13.24 6.70 16.71
N GLN A 112 12.87 7.96 16.90
CA GLN A 112 12.57 8.50 18.23
C GLN A 112 11.34 7.83 18.86
N GLN A 113 10.28 7.57 18.08
CA GLN A 113 9.09 6.87 18.58
C GLN A 113 9.40 5.42 18.96
N HIS A 114 10.25 4.72 18.20
CA HIS A 114 10.72 3.38 18.57
C HIS A 114 11.32 3.37 19.99
N GLN A 115 12.17 4.35 20.32
CA GLN A 115 12.76 4.48 21.66
C GLN A 115 11.73 4.89 22.72
N THR A 116 10.82 5.80 22.38
CA THR A 116 9.83 6.31 23.35
C THR A 116 8.82 5.23 23.72
N LEU A 117 8.38 4.44 22.74
CA LEU A 117 7.41 3.35 22.92
C LEU A 117 8.01 2.08 23.53
N SER A 118 9.33 1.88 23.43
CA SER A 118 10.00 0.80 24.17
C SER A 118 10.12 1.10 25.66
N ILE A 119 10.22 2.38 26.04
CA ILE A 119 10.32 2.84 27.44
C ILE A 119 8.93 3.03 28.08
N THR A 120 8.02 3.67 27.36
CA THR A 120 6.66 3.96 27.82
C THR A 120 5.80 2.77 27.44
N GLN A 121 5.51 1.85 28.37
CA GLN A 121 4.68 0.66 28.13
C GLN A 121 3.53 1.00 27.17
N GLY A 122 3.50 0.33 26.02
CA GLY A 122 2.78 0.72 24.79
C GLY A 122 1.24 0.83 24.86
N ASN A 123 0.66 0.94 26.04
CA ASN A 123 -0.77 1.00 26.28
C ASN A 123 -1.25 2.39 26.75
N ASN A 124 -0.40 3.43 26.69
CA ASN A 124 -0.83 4.79 27.01
C ASN A 124 -1.68 5.37 25.86
N THR A 125 -2.96 5.02 25.85
CA THR A 125 -3.95 5.46 24.86
C THR A 125 -4.03 6.98 24.72
N THR A 126 -3.79 7.73 25.80
CA THR A 126 -3.77 9.20 25.77
C THR A 126 -2.57 9.71 24.98
N TYR A 127 -1.38 9.15 25.18
CA TYR A 127 -0.18 9.51 24.42
C TYR A 127 -0.33 9.13 22.94
N ILE A 128 -0.85 7.93 22.66
CA ILE A 128 -1.11 7.45 21.29
C ILE A 128 -2.06 8.40 20.57
N ASN A 129 -3.25 8.64 21.15
CA ASN A 129 -4.30 9.41 20.50
C ASN A 129 -3.93 10.89 20.34
N ASN A 130 -3.39 11.51 21.40
CA ASN A 130 -3.17 12.97 21.41
C ASN A 130 -1.80 13.39 20.87
N THR A 131 -0.84 12.47 20.72
CA THR A 131 0.53 12.80 20.28
C THR A 131 0.93 12.02 19.04
N VAL A 132 0.95 10.69 19.11
CA VAL A 132 1.51 9.85 18.04
C VAL A 132 0.64 9.91 16.78
N LEU A 133 -0.66 9.65 16.90
CA LEU A 133 -1.60 9.67 15.77
C LEU A 133 -1.72 11.06 15.15
N VAL A 134 -1.80 12.11 15.97
CA VAL A 134 -1.85 13.51 15.48
C VAL A 134 -0.63 13.82 14.63
N LYS A 135 0.57 13.46 15.09
CA LYS A 135 1.80 13.73 14.36
C LYS A 135 1.96 12.85 13.12
N LEU A 136 1.61 11.56 13.18
CA LEU A 136 1.60 10.66 12.01
C LEU A 136 0.70 11.19 10.91
N ARG A 137 -0.56 11.52 11.24
CA ARG A 137 -1.53 12.07 10.27
C ARG A 137 -1.03 13.38 9.67
N ALA A 138 -0.39 14.26 10.46
CA ALA A 138 0.19 15.50 9.95
C ALA A 138 1.37 15.27 8.98
N MET A 139 2.20 14.25 9.20
CA MET A 139 3.37 13.99 8.34
C MET A 139 3.07 13.09 7.13
N THR A 140 1.95 12.36 7.15
CA THR A 140 1.51 11.46 6.06
C THR A 140 0.34 12.05 5.24
N GLY A 141 -0.23 13.16 5.69
CA GLY A 141 -1.21 13.94 4.95
C GLY A 141 -0.61 15.14 4.21
N PRO A 142 -1.43 15.85 3.41
CA PRO A 142 -1.01 17.09 2.75
C PRO A 142 -0.57 18.15 3.77
N GLY A 143 0.50 18.88 3.47
CA GLY A 143 0.97 19.96 4.32
C GLY A 143 2.48 20.18 4.30
N HIS A 144 2.88 21.41 4.65
CA HIS A 144 4.28 21.79 4.72
C HIS A 144 5.08 20.82 5.61
N ASP A 145 6.24 20.41 5.10
CA ASP A 145 7.18 19.49 5.74
C ASP A 145 6.65 18.05 5.95
N SER A 146 5.67 17.62 5.14
CA SER A 146 5.18 16.24 5.14
C SER A 146 5.92 15.33 4.16
N VAL A 147 5.94 14.03 4.46
CA VAL A 147 6.43 12.98 3.54
C VAL A 147 5.53 12.87 2.32
N TYR A 148 4.22 13.12 2.47
CA TYR A 148 3.26 13.11 1.38
C TYR A 148 3.63 14.16 0.30
N ASP A 149 3.84 15.41 0.71
CA ASP A 149 4.21 16.49 -0.21
C ASP A 149 5.61 16.26 -0.79
N ALA A 150 6.52 15.64 -0.04
CA ALA A 150 7.84 15.27 -0.54
C ALA A 150 7.77 14.23 -1.66
N VAL A 151 6.98 13.16 -1.48
CA VAL A 151 6.77 12.12 -2.49
C VAL A 151 6.11 12.71 -3.74
N ALA A 152 5.11 13.58 -3.57
CA ALA A 152 4.47 14.27 -4.68
C ALA A 152 5.46 15.17 -5.45
N GLY A 153 6.25 15.97 -4.74
CA GLY A 153 7.21 16.90 -5.36
C GLY A 153 8.37 16.23 -6.09
N LEU A 154 8.82 15.05 -5.63
CA LEU A 154 9.88 14.27 -6.29
C LEU A 154 9.48 13.82 -7.71
N GLN A 155 8.19 13.71 -8.02
CA GLN A 155 7.71 13.31 -9.34
C GLN A 155 8.12 14.27 -10.45
N ASP A 156 8.20 15.56 -10.13
CA ASP A 156 8.61 16.59 -11.08
C ASP A 156 10.12 16.57 -11.37
N HIS A 157 10.88 15.77 -10.61
CA HIS A 157 12.34 15.75 -10.63
C HIS A 157 12.91 14.37 -11.01
N LEU A 158 12.07 13.44 -11.47
CA LEU A 158 12.48 12.05 -11.78
C LEU A 158 13.55 11.93 -12.87
N SER A 159 13.74 12.96 -13.72
CA SER A 159 14.83 13.00 -14.69
C SER A 159 16.22 13.20 -14.06
N THR A 160 16.28 13.61 -12.80
CA THR A 160 17.53 13.81 -12.07
C THR A 160 18.01 12.48 -11.51
N ALA A 161 19.30 12.19 -11.67
CA ALA A 161 19.91 10.95 -11.19
C ALA A 161 19.61 10.74 -9.69
N GLY A 162 19.18 9.52 -9.31
CA GLY A 162 18.87 9.12 -7.94
C GLY A 162 17.54 9.60 -7.36
N VAL A 163 16.86 10.54 -8.03
CA VAL A 163 15.56 11.03 -7.56
C VAL A 163 14.50 9.94 -7.65
N PHE A 164 14.59 9.06 -8.66
CA PHE A 164 13.69 7.91 -8.76
C PHE A 164 13.81 6.98 -7.53
N ASP A 165 15.02 6.62 -7.11
CA ASP A 165 15.20 5.75 -5.94
C ASP A 165 14.74 6.42 -4.66
N LEU A 166 15.00 7.73 -4.51
CA LEU A 166 14.49 8.54 -3.40
C LEU A 166 12.96 8.62 -3.41
N TRP A 167 12.34 8.70 -4.59
CA TRP A 167 10.89 8.71 -4.74
C TRP A 167 10.27 7.37 -4.31
N VAL A 168 10.86 6.25 -4.72
CA VAL A 168 10.44 4.91 -4.30
C VAL A 168 10.60 4.74 -2.78
N LEU A 169 11.73 5.17 -2.21
CA LEU A 169 11.96 5.18 -0.77
C LEU A 169 10.94 6.04 -0.02
N GLY A 170 10.70 7.26 -0.49
CA GLY A 170 9.68 8.15 0.08
C GLY A 170 8.30 7.52 0.04
N GLY A 171 7.96 6.83 -1.07
CA GLY A 171 6.74 6.04 -1.21
C GLY A 171 6.63 4.96 -0.14
N SER A 172 7.68 4.14 0.06
CA SER A 172 7.71 3.12 1.11
C SER A 172 7.52 3.71 2.51
N VAL A 173 8.17 4.83 2.80
CA VAL A 173 8.07 5.53 4.09
C VAL A 173 6.66 6.09 4.31
N LEU A 174 6.05 6.69 3.29
CA LEU A 174 4.66 7.16 3.34
C LEU A 174 3.70 6.02 3.65
N LEU A 175 3.80 4.92 2.90
CA LEU A 175 2.93 3.76 3.06
C LEU A 175 3.08 3.11 4.44
N LEU A 176 4.29 3.08 4.99
CA LEU A 176 4.53 2.59 6.35
C LEU A 176 3.89 3.51 7.39
N GLY A 177 3.98 4.84 7.22
CA GLY A 177 3.29 5.79 8.09
C GLY A 177 1.77 5.61 8.08
N LEU A 178 1.17 5.40 6.89
CA LEU A 178 -0.26 5.12 6.76
C LEU A 178 -0.65 3.79 7.43
N LYS A 179 0.12 2.72 7.21
CA LYS A 179 -0.06 1.44 7.90
C LYS A 179 -0.08 1.61 9.42
N MET A 180 0.85 2.38 9.96
CA MET A 180 0.94 2.59 11.41
C MET A 180 -0.28 3.29 12.00
N ILE A 181 -0.87 4.24 11.27
CA ILE A 181 -2.13 4.89 11.66
C ILE A 181 -3.22 3.81 11.82
N VAL A 182 -3.39 2.96 10.80
CA VAL A 182 -4.35 1.84 10.83
C VAL A 182 -4.13 0.95 12.06
N GLN A 183 -2.90 0.55 12.32
CA GLN A 183 -2.58 -0.32 13.46
C GLN A 183 -2.83 0.35 14.83
N LEU A 184 -2.58 1.66 14.93
CA LEU A 184 -2.81 2.42 16.16
C LEU A 184 -4.29 2.63 16.45
N ASP A 185 -5.08 3.01 15.45
CA ASP A 185 -6.52 3.15 15.64
C ASP A 185 -7.17 1.80 15.95
N ALA A 186 -6.69 0.71 15.33
CA ALA A 186 -7.11 -0.64 15.71
C ALA A 186 -6.70 -0.99 17.16
N LEU A 187 -5.53 -0.57 17.63
CA LEU A 187 -5.13 -0.80 19.03
C LEU A 187 -6.02 -0.01 20.02
N LEU A 188 -6.39 1.22 19.67
CA LEU A 188 -7.31 2.03 20.47
C LEU A 188 -8.70 1.38 20.53
N ALA A 189 -9.17 0.84 19.40
CA ALA A 189 -10.42 0.08 19.33
C ALA A 189 -10.35 -1.17 20.24
N SER A 190 -9.30 -1.98 20.10
CA SER A 190 -9.05 -3.16 20.95
C SER A 190 -9.06 -2.81 22.44
N THR A 191 -8.41 -1.71 22.81
CA THR A 191 -8.35 -1.26 24.21
C THR A 191 -9.72 -0.83 24.72
N ALA A 192 -10.52 -0.16 23.89
CA ALA A 192 -11.88 0.23 24.22
C ALA A 192 -12.81 -0.99 24.39
N ASP A 193 -12.71 -1.98 23.51
CA ASP A 193 -13.44 -3.25 23.61
C ASP A 193 -13.15 -3.97 24.93
N LYS A 194 -11.86 -4.13 25.28
CA LYS A 194 -11.42 -4.74 26.55
C LYS A 194 -11.91 -3.97 27.78
N ALA A 195 -12.15 -2.66 27.65
CA ALA A 195 -12.68 -1.82 28.71
C ALA A 195 -14.22 -1.81 28.77
N GLY A 196 -14.91 -2.44 27.81
CA GLY A 196 -16.38 -2.38 27.67
C GLY A 196 -16.90 -1.01 27.22
N ASP A 197 -16.07 -0.21 26.56
CA ASP A 197 -16.44 1.11 26.04
C ASP A 197 -16.88 1.02 24.57
N ASP A 198 -18.11 0.58 24.35
CA ASP A 198 -18.71 0.36 23.02
C ASP A 198 -18.62 1.60 22.12
N ALA A 199 -18.80 2.80 22.70
CA ALA A 199 -18.84 4.04 21.94
C ALA A 199 -17.47 4.34 21.33
N ASN A 200 -16.41 4.21 22.14
CA ASN A 200 -15.05 4.36 21.65
C ASN A 200 -14.62 3.18 20.77
N PHE A 201 -15.02 1.95 21.07
CA PHE A 201 -14.77 0.80 20.20
C PHE A 201 -15.32 1.02 18.79
N ALA A 202 -16.59 1.43 18.68
CA ALA A 202 -17.21 1.71 17.39
C ALA A 202 -16.52 2.89 16.67
N THR A 203 -16.18 3.95 17.41
CA THR A 203 -15.50 5.13 16.87
C THR A 203 -14.12 4.77 16.29
N TYR A 204 -13.27 4.12 17.08
CA TYR A 204 -11.93 3.73 16.63
C TYR A 204 -11.98 2.64 15.56
N THR A 205 -12.98 1.75 15.61
CA THR A 205 -13.16 0.74 14.56
C THR A 205 -13.46 1.37 13.20
N GLN A 206 -14.37 2.36 13.17
CA GLN A 206 -14.63 3.09 11.94
C GLN A 206 -13.40 3.88 11.47
N GLN A 207 -12.66 4.50 12.40
CA GLN A 207 -11.46 5.26 12.07
C GLN A 207 -10.38 4.39 11.40
N TRP A 208 -10.05 3.22 11.96
CA TRP A 208 -9.02 2.38 11.35
C TRP A 208 -9.46 1.79 10.02
N LEU A 209 -10.76 1.51 9.83
CA LEU A 209 -11.31 1.08 8.54
C LEU A 209 -11.21 2.19 7.48
N ASP A 210 -11.50 3.43 7.85
CA ASP A 210 -11.35 4.60 6.98
C ASP A 210 -9.86 4.84 6.64
N ASP A 211 -8.99 4.73 7.63
CA ASP A 211 -7.54 4.85 7.45
C ASP A 211 -6.97 3.69 6.63
N TYR A 212 -7.55 2.49 6.71
CA TYR A 212 -7.22 1.36 5.84
C TYR A 212 -7.62 1.63 4.39
N ALA A 213 -8.80 2.20 4.15
CA ALA A 213 -9.22 2.61 2.81
C ALA A 213 -8.27 3.67 2.21
N ASN A 214 -7.77 4.59 3.04
CA ASN A 214 -6.75 5.57 2.65
C ASN A 214 -5.42 4.88 2.30
N PHE A 215 -4.95 3.95 3.14
CA PHE A 215 -3.74 3.16 2.89
C PHE A 215 -3.84 2.34 1.59
N LEU A 216 -4.97 1.67 1.38
CA LEU A 216 -5.28 0.91 0.16
C LEU A 216 -5.22 1.81 -1.07
N THR A 217 -5.92 2.95 -1.04
CA THR A 217 -5.96 3.91 -2.14
C THR A 217 -4.58 4.49 -2.43
N ALA A 218 -3.80 4.83 -1.41
CA ALA A 218 -2.44 5.32 -1.57
C ALA A 218 -1.51 4.25 -2.20
N THR A 219 -1.71 2.97 -1.85
CA THR A 219 -0.87 1.87 -2.33
C THR A 219 -1.20 1.48 -3.77
N VAL A 220 -2.45 1.06 -4.03
CA VAL A 220 -2.86 0.46 -5.31
C VAL A 220 -3.81 1.33 -6.13
N GLY A 221 -4.30 2.44 -5.58
CA GLY A 221 -5.26 3.32 -6.23
C GLY A 221 -6.72 2.94 -5.95
N GLY A 222 -7.65 3.75 -6.49
CA GLY A 222 -9.08 3.57 -6.28
C GLY A 222 -9.86 4.85 -6.58
N GLY A 223 -11.09 4.73 -7.07
CA GLY A 223 -11.97 5.89 -7.30
C GLY A 223 -11.43 6.95 -8.26
N GLY A 224 -10.57 6.57 -9.22
CA GLY A 224 -9.91 7.48 -10.15
C GLY A 224 -8.56 8.05 -9.67
N VAL A 225 -8.12 7.67 -8.46
CA VAL A 225 -6.77 7.99 -7.94
C VAL A 225 -5.81 6.86 -8.31
N VAL A 226 -4.64 7.24 -8.83
CA VAL A 226 -3.55 6.29 -9.15
C VAL A 226 -2.68 6.09 -7.90
N GLY A 227 -2.55 4.85 -7.43
CA GLY A 227 -1.71 4.53 -6.26
C GLY A 227 -0.22 4.52 -6.57
N GLN A 228 0.62 4.55 -5.54
CA GLN A 228 2.08 4.55 -5.65
C GLN A 228 2.62 3.37 -6.46
N ALA A 229 2.07 2.17 -6.25
CA ALA A 229 2.46 0.97 -6.99
C ALA A 229 2.31 1.17 -8.51
N GLN A 230 1.16 1.68 -8.95
CA GLN A 230 0.89 1.92 -10.36
C GLN A 230 1.74 3.07 -10.91
N GLN A 231 1.95 4.15 -10.15
CA GLN A 231 2.79 5.27 -10.58
C GLN A 231 4.24 4.83 -10.83
N VAL A 232 4.82 4.07 -9.91
CA VAL A 232 6.20 3.56 -10.04
C VAL A 232 6.31 2.57 -11.20
N SER A 233 5.39 1.60 -11.31
CA SER A 233 5.39 0.64 -12.42
C SER A 233 5.25 1.33 -13.79
N GLN A 234 4.38 2.34 -13.90
CA GLN A 234 4.22 3.08 -15.13
C GLN A 234 5.50 3.83 -15.49
N TYR A 235 6.16 4.46 -14.51
CA TYR A 235 7.42 5.14 -14.75
C TYR A 235 8.51 4.19 -15.27
N ILE A 236 8.68 3.03 -14.64
CA ILE A 236 9.65 2.01 -15.07
C ILE A 236 9.34 1.58 -16.52
N SER A 237 8.08 1.21 -16.79
CA SER A 237 7.66 0.78 -18.13
C SER A 237 7.86 1.86 -19.20
N ASP A 238 7.60 3.13 -18.86
CA ASP A 238 7.85 4.27 -19.76
C ASP A 238 9.35 4.40 -20.08
N GLN A 239 10.23 4.29 -19.07
CA GLN A 239 11.68 4.40 -19.24
C GLN A 239 12.25 3.25 -20.05
N GLU A 240 11.82 2.01 -19.78
CA GLU A 240 12.21 0.83 -20.56
C GLU A 240 11.79 0.98 -22.02
N SER A 241 10.53 1.35 -22.26
CA SER A 241 9.98 1.56 -23.60
C SER A 241 10.75 2.67 -24.35
N GLN A 242 11.03 3.79 -23.68
CA GLN A 242 11.79 4.89 -24.27
C GLN A 242 13.23 4.50 -24.59
N ARG A 243 13.88 3.70 -23.73
CA ARG A 243 15.25 3.26 -23.95
C ARG A 243 15.35 2.29 -25.11
N LEU A 244 14.43 1.32 -25.19
CA LEU A 244 14.41 0.33 -26.27
C LEU A 244 14.03 0.96 -27.61
N ALA A 245 13.15 1.97 -27.63
CA ALA A 245 12.81 2.71 -28.85
C ALA A 245 13.98 3.51 -29.46
N GLN A 246 15.11 3.67 -28.75
CA GLN A 246 16.33 4.29 -29.28
C GLN A 246 17.20 3.31 -30.07
N ILE A 247 16.87 2.02 -30.04
CA ILE A 247 17.53 0.97 -30.83
C ILE A 247 16.67 0.73 -32.07
N THR A 248 17.24 0.93 -33.26
CA THR A 248 16.54 0.66 -34.51
C THR A 248 16.57 -0.82 -34.84
N GLU A 249 15.49 -1.34 -35.42
CA GLU A 249 15.53 -2.64 -36.11
C GLU A 249 16.63 -2.67 -37.18
N PRO A 250 17.24 -3.83 -37.48
CA PRO A 250 18.22 -3.94 -38.56
C PRO A 250 17.70 -3.47 -39.92
N TYR A 251 18.49 -2.67 -40.63
CA TYR A 251 18.11 -2.09 -41.93
C TYR A 251 19.28 -2.02 -42.91
N ARG A 252 18.95 -1.85 -44.20
CA ARG A 252 19.92 -1.66 -45.29
C ARG A 252 20.50 -0.25 -45.25
N TYR A 253 21.82 -0.16 -45.37
CA TYR A 253 22.55 1.11 -45.46
C TYR A 253 23.60 1.04 -46.56
N THR A 254 23.88 2.20 -47.17
CA THR A 254 24.95 2.34 -48.18
C THR A 254 26.00 3.27 -47.61
N GLU A 255 27.18 2.73 -47.29
CA GLU A 255 28.31 3.49 -46.78
C GLU A 255 29.13 4.08 -47.92
N GLN A 256 29.63 5.30 -47.73
CA GLN A 256 30.49 6.01 -48.68
C GLN A 256 31.93 6.00 -48.19
N HIS A 257 32.83 5.43 -48.98
CA HIS A 257 34.25 5.32 -48.68
C HIS A 257 35.06 6.20 -49.61
N TRP A 258 36.05 6.92 -49.08
CA TRP A 258 37.05 7.62 -49.88
C TRP A 258 38.28 6.73 -50.05
N GLN A 259 38.68 6.47 -51.28
CA GLN A 259 39.90 5.74 -51.58
C GLN A 259 40.91 6.64 -52.26
N PHE A 260 42.12 6.67 -51.72
CA PHE A 260 43.28 7.21 -52.42
C PHE A 260 43.88 6.09 -53.28
N ASP A 261 43.89 6.27 -54.60
CA ASP A 261 44.58 5.36 -55.52
C ASP A 261 45.82 6.07 -56.08
N PRO A 262 47.04 5.64 -55.68
CA PRO A 262 48.28 6.24 -56.18
C PRO A 262 48.46 6.18 -57.70
N ASN A 263 47.72 5.31 -58.40
CA ASN A 263 47.88 5.05 -59.83
C ASN A 263 46.61 5.33 -60.66
N GLY A 264 45.50 5.70 -60.02
CA GLY A 264 44.16 5.54 -60.62
C GLY A 264 43.13 6.58 -60.22
N GLY A 265 43.54 7.73 -59.68
CA GLY A 265 42.64 8.84 -59.35
C GLY A 265 41.83 8.61 -58.08
N ASP A 266 41.84 9.59 -57.19
CA ASP A 266 41.08 9.51 -55.94
C ASP A 266 39.58 9.60 -56.20
N GLY A 267 38.80 8.82 -55.46
CA GLY A 267 37.37 8.77 -55.66
C GLY A 267 36.61 8.18 -54.50
N TYR A 268 35.30 8.37 -54.55
CA TYR A 268 34.36 7.69 -53.66
C TYR A 268 33.92 6.36 -54.26
N TYR A 269 33.89 5.32 -53.43
CA TYR A 269 33.16 4.10 -53.71
C TYR A 269 32.10 3.87 -52.65
N TYR A 270 31.06 3.12 -53.00
CA TYR A 270 29.94 2.84 -52.12
C TYR A 270 29.87 1.35 -51.83
N THR A 271 29.66 1.00 -50.58
CA THR A 271 29.38 -0.38 -50.17
C THR A 271 27.96 -0.46 -49.62
N ASN A 272 27.27 -1.55 -49.93
CA ASN A 272 25.96 -1.83 -49.36
C ASN A 272 26.12 -2.87 -48.27
N GLY A 273 25.32 -2.75 -47.23
CA GLY A 273 25.37 -3.67 -46.10
C GLY A 273 24.14 -3.53 -45.21
N TRP A 274 24.23 -4.19 -44.06
CA TRP A 274 23.21 -4.14 -43.02
C TRP A 274 23.78 -3.45 -41.78
N THR A 275 22.93 -2.75 -41.03
CA THR A 275 23.33 -2.06 -39.79
C THR A 275 22.14 -1.95 -38.83
N TYR A 276 22.42 -1.53 -37.61
CA TYR A 276 21.45 -1.02 -36.64
C TYR A 276 22.09 0.13 -35.85
N ARG A 277 21.28 1.00 -35.24
CA ARG A 277 21.76 2.12 -34.44
C ARG A 277 21.17 2.11 -33.04
N ASP A 278 22.00 2.47 -32.08
CA ASP A 278 21.57 2.90 -30.75
C ASP A 278 21.81 4.40 -30.57
N ALA A 279 20.74 5.19 -30.71
CA ALA A 279 20.81 6.64 -30.56
C ALA A 279 21.21 7.08 -29.13
N ALA A 280 21.06 6.22 -28.11
CA ALA A 280 21.49 6.49 -26.74
C ALA A 280 23.01 6.57 -26.65
N LEU A 281 23.72 5.68 -27.36
CA LEU A 281 25.17 5.60 -27.40
C LEU A 281 25.79 6.64 -28.34
N GLY A 282 24.97 7.29 -29.17
CA GLY A 282 25.45 8.17 -30.22
C GLY A 282 25.96 7.40 -31.44
N ASP A 283 25.47 6.18 -31.63
CA ASP A 283 25.79 5.37 -32.79
C ASP A 283 25.40 6.11 -34.07
N THR A 284 26.26 5.95 -35.08
CA THR A 284 26.00 6.39 -36.44
C THR A 284 25.65 5.17 -37.29
N ASP A 285 25.19 5.39 -38.52
CA ASP A 285 24.84 4.29 -39.44
C ASP A 285 26.02 3.33 -39.70
N THR A 286 27.27 3.76 -39.45
CA THR A 286 28.49 2.97 -39.66
C THR A 286 28.99 2.24 -38.41
N THR A 287 28.41 2.49 -37.22
CA THR A 287 28.91 1.91 -35.96
C THR A 287 28.77 0.38 -35.92
N ASN A 288 27.60 -0.14 -36.31
CA ASN A 288 27.30 -1.57 -36.30
C ASN A 288 27.13 -2.13 -37.72
N TYR A 289 27.76 -1.47 -38.70
CA TYR A 289 27.60 -1.78 -40.11
C TYR A 289 28.44 -2.99 -40.52
N VAL A 290 27.83 -3.87 -41.32
CA VAL A 290 28.47 -5.04 -41.89
C VAL A 290 28.27 -5.03 -43.41
N ASP A 291 29.37 -4.89 -44.14
CA ASP A 291 29.43 -4.90 -45.60
C ASP A 291 28.91 -6.22 -46.18
N ASP A 292 28.14 -6.13 -47.27
CA ASP A 292 27.86 -7.28 -48.12
C ASP A 292 29.17 -7.81 -48.74
N THR A 293 29.32 -9.12 -48.81
CA THR A 293 30.46 -9.76 -49.48
C THR A 293 30.08 -10.35 -50.83
N PHE A 294 31.06 -10.68 -51.66
CA PHE A 294 30.83 -11.28 -52.99
C PHE A 294 31.51 -12.64 -53.08
N THR A 295 30.78 -13.63 -53.60
CA THR A 295 31.33 -14.97 -53.89
C THR A 295 31.39 -15.19 -55.40
N GLY A 296 32.51 -15.74 -55.90
CA GLY A 296 32.65 -16.15 -57.31
C GLY A 296 33.16 -15.08 -58.31
N GLY A 297 33.60 -13.90 -57.86
CA GLY A 297 34.15 -12.85 -58.75
C GLY A 297 34.47 -11.55 -58.01
N ASN A 298 34.92 -10.52 -58.75
CA ASN A 298 35.09 -9.17 -58.20
C ASN A 298 33.74 -8.42 -58.11
N CYS A 299 33.69 -7.31 -57.35
CA CYS A 299 32.49 -6.51 -57.14
C CYS A 299 31.84 -5.93 -58.41
N CYS A 300 32.54 -5.96 -59.56
CA CYS A 300 32.10 -5.33 -60.81
C CYS A 300 31.72 -6.32 -61.91
N SER A 301 31.95 -7.63 -61.74
CA SER A 301 31.61 -8.62 -62.75
C SER A 301 31.52 -10.03 -62.16
N GLN A 302 30.30 -10.58 -62.15
CA GLN A 302 29.99 -12.02 -62.02
C GLN A 302 29.93 -12.64 -60.61
N GLY A 303 30.01 -11.88 -59.52
CA GLY A 303 29.83 -12.41 -58.16
C GLY A 303 28.37 -12.47 -57.69
N THR A 304 28.03 -13.46 -56.86
CA THR A 304 26.80 -13.48 -56.05
C THR A 304 27.03 -12.69 -54.78
N THR A 305 26.19 -11.67 -54.53
CA THR A 305 26.18 -10.92 -53.27
C THR A 305 25.73 -11.82 -52.13
N VAL A 306 26.49 -11.81 -51.03
CA VAL A 306 26.15 -12.44 -49.77
C VAL A 306 25.80 -11.32 -48.79
N GLU A 307 24.53 -11.23 -48.44
CA GLU A 307 24.03 -10.28 -47.46
C GLU A 307 24.31 -10.80 -46.05
N HIS A 308 24.67 -9.89 -45.14
CA HIS A 308 24.98 -10.23 -43.75
C HIS A 308 23.87 -9.82 -42.76
N GLN A 309 22.60 -9.85 -43.21
CA GLN A 309 21.45 -9.51 -42.39
C GLN A 309 21.42 -10.33 -41.08
N ASP A 310 21.61 -11.65 -41.17
CA ASP A 310 21.59 -12.55 -40.00
C ASP A 310 22.69 -12.21 -38.98
N THR A 311 23.86 -11.78 -39.46
CA THR A 311 24.97 -11.35 -38.59
C THR A 311 24.60 -10.08 -37.83
N VAL A 312 24.00 -9.11 -38.52
CA VAL A 312 23.55 -7.85 -37.91
C VAL A 312 22.36 -8.09 -36.97
N GLN A 313 21.42 -8.95 -37.34
CA GLN A 313 20.29 -9.34 -36.50
C GLN A 313 20.76 -10.01 -35.21
N GLN A 314 21.72 -10.94 -35.29
CA GLN A 314 22.28 -11.59 -34.10
C GLN A 314 22.97 -10.58 -33.15
N ALA A 315 23.75 -9.65 -33.71
CA ALA A 315 24.40 -8.60 -32.94
C ALA A 315 23.37 -7.66 -32.29
N HIS A 316 22.34 -7.26 -33.04
CA HIS A 316 21.21 -6.46 -32.56
C HIS A 316 20.49 -7.16 -31.40
N ASP A 317 20.09 -8.41 -31.55
CA ASP A 317 19.34 -9.15 -30.52
C ASP A 317 20.17 -9.34 -29.25
N SER A 318 21.49 -9.57 -29.40
CA SER A 318 22.41 -9.63 -28.27
C SER A 318 22.55 -8.27 -27.56
N HIS A 319 22.58 -7.18 -28.32
CA HIS A 319 22.64 -5.82 -27.77
C HIS A 319 21.35 -5.45 -27.03
N VAL A 320 20.19 -5.69 -27.64
CA VAL A 320 18.88 -5.50 -27.00
C VAL A 320 18.79 -6.31 -25.70
N SER A 321 19.20 -7.58 -25.72
CA SER A 321 19.21 -8.42 -24.51
C SER A 321 20.10 -7.85 -23.41
N ALA A 322 21.27 -7.29 -23.75
CA ALA A 322 22.16 -6.66 -22.79
C ALA A 322 21.55 -5.37 -22.20
N VAL A 323 20.87 -4.56 -23.03
CA VAL A 323 20.16 -3.36 -22.58
C VAL A 323 18.98 -3.73 -21.66
N VAL A 324 18.21 -4.76 -21.98
CA VAL A 324 17.15 -5.28 -21.08
C VAL A 324 17.73 -5.71 -19.74
N ALA A 325 18.81 -6.50 -19.73
CA ALA A 325 19.46 -6.92 -18.49
C ALA A 325 19.99 -5.73 -17.66
N GLN A 326 20.46 -4.67 -18.32
CA GLN A 326 20.86 -3.44 -17.63
C GLN A 326 19.66 -2.70 -17.03
N LEU A 327 18.54 -2.61 -17.73
CA LEU A 327 17.31 -2.00 -17.24
C LEU A 327 16.75 -2.79 -16.05
N ASP A 328 16.72 -4.13 -16.14
CA ASP A 328 16.34 -5.02 -15.05
C ASP A 328 17.23 -4.81 -13.81
N ALA A 329 18.54 -4.67 -13.99
CA ALA A 329 19.46 -4.38 -12.89
C ALA A 329 19.22 -2.99 -12.28
N THR A 330 18.82 -2.02 -13.10
CA THR A 330 18.57 -0.63 -12.68
C THR A 330 17.26 -0.52 -11.88
N TYR A 331 16.19 -1.15 -12.36
CA TYR A 331 14.84 -1.02 -11.78
C TYR A 331 14.42 -2.21 -10.91
N GLY A 332 15.22 -3.28 -10.84
CA GLY A 332 14.87 -4.53 -10.18
C GLY A 332 14.43 -4.36 -8.72
N ASN A 333 15.14 -3.55 -7.93
CA ASN A 333 14.77 -3.26 -6.54
C ASN A 333 13.45 -2.48 -6.44
N ALA A 334 13.22 -1.50 -7.33
CA ALA A 334 11.96 -0.77 -7.35
C ALA A 334 10.78 -1.67 -7.78
N THR A 335 10.98 -2.54 -8.77
CA THR A 335 10.00 -3.55 -9.18
C THR A 335 9.69 -4.54 -8.05
N ALA A 336 10.71 -4.99 -7.31
CA ALA A 336 10.52 -5.84 -6.13
C ALA A 336 9.74 -5.09 -5.03
N THR A 337 10.08 -3.82 -4.80
CA THR A 337 9.42 -2.95 -3.81
C THR A 337 7.92 -2.79 -4.13
N VAL A 338 7.58 -2.53 -5.40
CA VAL A 338 6.16 -2.43 -5.83
C VAL A 338 5.41 -3.74 -5.61
N LYS A 339 6.02 -4.88 -5.95
CA LYS A 339 5.41 -6.20 -5.69
C LYS A 339 5.18 -6.42 -4.20
N GLN A 340 6.11 -5.97 -3.37
CA GLN A 340 5.98 -6.07 -1.91
C GLN A 340 4.85 -5.18 -1.37
N TRP A 341 4.69 -3.96 -1.89
CA TRP A 341 3.54 -3.11 -1.55
C TRP A 341 2.21 -3.76 -1.91
N GLN A 342 2.10 -4.37 -3.10
CA GLN A 342 0.89 -5.07 -3.53
C GLN A 342 0.62 -6.31 -2.67
N SER A 343 1.64 -7.11 -2.40
CA SER A 343 1.56 -8.29 -1.53
C SER A 343 1.10 -7.94 -0.13
N ALA A 344 1.56 -6.80 0.42
CA ALA A 344 1.10 -6.33 1.71
C ALA A 344 -0.42 -6.10 1.70
N ILE A 345 -0.98 -5.46 0.67
CA ILE A 345 -2.43 -5.26 0.55
C ILE A 345 -3.19 -6.59 0.49
N ASP A 346 -2.70 -7.56 -0.27
CA ASP A 346 -3.34 -8.87 -0.35
C ASP A 346 -3.37 -9.57 1.01
N GLN A 347 -2.30 -9.45 1.81
CA GLN A 347 -2.25 -9.95 3.18
C GLN A 347 -3.22 -9.19 4.10
N TRP A 348 -3.24 -7.85 4.01
CA TRP A 348 -4.19 -7.05 4.80
C TRP A 348 -5.64 -7.44 4.51
N ASN A 349 -6.02 -7.59 3.25
CA ASN A 349 -7.37 -7.97 2.83
C ASN A 349 -7.80 -9.36 3.35
N GLN A 350 -6.87 -10.32 3.46
CA GLN A 350 -7.14 -11.64 4.00
C GLN A 350 -7.47 -11.64 5.49
N HIS A 351 -7.12 -10.57 6.20
CA HIS A 351 -7.23 -10.47 7.66
C HIS A 351 -8.20 -9.39 8.14
N LEU A 352 -9.03 -8.85 7.26
CA LEU A 352 -10.08 -7.92 7.67
C LEU A 352 -11.21 -8.67 8.39
N PRO A 353 -11.80 -8.06 9.44
CA PRO A 353 -13.08 -8.53 9.95
C PRO A 353 -14.14 -8.41 8.85
N PRO A 354 -15.24 -9.17 8.96
CA PRO A 354 -16.38 -9.01 8.07
C PRO A 354 -16.95 -7.59 8.15
N GLN A 355 -17.65 -7.17 7.10
CA GLN A 355 -18.40 -5.91 7.13
C GLN A 355 -19.55 -5.99 8.14
N PRO A 356 -19.92 -4.90 8.82
CA PRO A 356 -21.02 -4.94 9.77
C PRO A 356 -22.36 -5.25 9.09
N PRO A 357 -23.28 -5.94 9.78
CA PRO A 357 -24.62 -6.16 9.25
C PRO A 357 -25.35 -4.84 8.94
N THR A 358 -26.01 -4.78 7.79
CA THR A 358 -26.79 -3.59 7.37
C THR A 358 -28.23 -3.61 7.89
N LYS A 359 -28.65 -4.70 8.54
CA LYS A 359 -30.00 -4.90 9.07
C LYS A 359 -29.93 -5.43 10.50
N ALA A 360 -30.92 -5.06 11.29
CA ALA A 360 -31.11 -5.58 12.64
C ALA A 360 -31.82 -6.95 12.57
N PRO A 361 -31.62 -7.84 13.55
CA PRO A 361 -32.45 -9.03 13.68
C PRO A 361 -33.88 -8.64 14.10
N LYS A 362 -34.85 -9.50 13.80
CA LYS A 362 -36.22 -9.34 14.25
C LYS A 362 -36.43 -10.05 15.59
N VAL A 363 -36.98 -9.32 16.55
CA VAL A 363 -37.23 -9.83 17.90
C VAL A 363 -38.65 -10.38 17.99
N GLY A 364 -38.79 -11.60 18.53
CA GLY A 364 -40.08 -12.23 18.79
C GLY A 364 -40.10 -12.99 20.12
N THR A 365 -41.29 -13.44 20.52
CA THR A 365 -41.46 -14.34 21.66
C THR A 365 -40.91 -15.72 21.33
N ALA A 366 -40.05 -16.26 22.19
CA ALA A 366 -39.45 -17.58 21.94
C ALA A 366 -40.50 -18.68 21.94
N THR A 367 -40.40 -19.58 20.96
CA THR A 367 -41.38 -20.65 20.78
C THR A 367 -41.15 -21.86 21.69
N GLY A 368 -39.99 -21.96 22.37
CA GLY A 368 -39.65 -23.13 23.20
C GLY A 368 -38.84 -22.89 24.48
N VAL A 369 -38.25 -21.70 24.67
CA VAL A 369 -37.26 -21.46 25.76
C VAL A 369 -37.66 -20.32 26.72
N SER A 370 -38.84 -19.73 26.53
CA SER A 370 -39.33 -18.62 27.34
C SER A 370 -39.50 -19.02 28.81
N LYS A 371 -38.98 -18.22 29.75
CA LYS A 371 -39.22 -18.41 31.19
C LYS A 371 -40.15 -17.33 31.76
N PRO A 372 -41.00 -17.64 32.75
CA PRO A 372 -41.84 -16.64 33.39
C PRO A 372 -41.01 -15.59 34.14
N LEU A 373 -41.47 -14.35 34.14
CA LEU A 373 -40.83 -13.23 34.84
C LEU A 373 -41.09 -13.29 36.36
N PRO A 374 -40.21 -12.66 37.19
CA PRO A 374 -38.95 -12.02 36.82
C PRO A 374 -37.81 -13.03 36.63
N GLN A 375 -36.82 -12.68 35.80
CA GLN A 375 -35.54 -13.38 35.72
C GLN A 375 -34.40 -12.41 36.09
N PRO A 376 -33.17 -12.89 36.37
CA PRO A 376 -31.98 -12.04 36.55
C PRO A 376 -31.72 -11.11 35.35
N GLY A 377 -30.66 -10.28 35.40
CA GLY A 377 -30.22 -9.52 34.22
C GLY A 377 -31.16 -8.45 33.67
N GLY A 378 -32.21 -8.07 34.41
CA GLY A 378 -33.15 -7.01 34.02
C GLY A 378 -34.43 -7.49 33.34
N TRP A 379 -34.64 -8.81 33.25
CA TRP A 379 -35.85 -9.43 32.73
C TRP A 379 -37.03 -9.26 33.69
N VAL A 380 -37.66 -8.08 33.65
CA VAL A 380 -38.88 -7.74 34.39
C VAL A 380 -39.92 -7.10 33.48
N SER A 381 -41.19 -7.20 33.85
CA SER A 381 -42.30 -6.66 33.06
C SER A 381 -42.18 -5.15 32.89
N GLY A 382 -42.42 -4.65 31.68
CA GLY A 382 -42.31 -3.25 31.28
C GLY A 382 -40.91 -2.82 30.83
N THR A 383 -39.88 -3.62 31.04
CA THR A 383 -38.52 -3.35 30.54
C THR A 383 -38.48 -3.51 29.02
N LYS A 384 -37.65 -2.72 28.34
CA LYS A 384 -37.42 -2.83 26.90
C LYS A 384 -36.11 -3.55 26.63
N VAL A 385 -36.13 -4.41 25.62
CA VAL A 385 -34.95 -5.13 25.13
C VAL A 385 -34.73 -4.88 23.64
N ARG A 386 -33.47 -4.76 23.23
CA ARG A 386 -33.03 -4.61 21.85
C ARG A 386 -31.88 -5.55 21.57
N TYR A 387 -31.76 -5.97 20.31
CA TYR A 387 -30.68 -6.83 19.86
C TYR A 387 -29.96 -6.24 18.67
N ALA A 388 -28.67 -6.51 18.58
CA ALA A 388 -27.85 -6.25 17.41
C ALA A 388 -27.00 -7.48 17.10
N VAL A 389 -26.53 -7.57 15.87
CA VAL A 389 -25.65 -8.66 15.41
C VAL A 389 -24.34 -8.04 14.95
N ALA A 390 -23.22 -8.64 15.33
CA ALA A 390 -21.94 -8.43 14.67
C ALA A 390 -21.54 -9.71 13.92
N PHE A 391 -20.94 -9.57 12.74
CA PHE A 391 -20.37 -10.71 12.02
C PHE A 391 -18.96 -10.96 12.51
N ALA A 392 -18.55 -12.23 12.61
CA ALA A 392 -17.21 -12.59 13.06
C ALA A 392 -16.62 -13.71 12.21
N ASN A 393 -15.30 -13.67 12.02
CA ASN A 393 -14.50 -14.74 11.43
C ASN A 393 -13.30 -15.07 12.34
N ASP A 394 -12.35 -15.87 11.85
CA ASP A 394 -11.12 -16.21 12.59
C ASP A 394 -10.20 -14.99 12.82
N HIS A 395 -10.57 -13.83 12.28
CA HIS A 395 -9.90 -12.54 12.37
C HIS A 395 -10.79 -11.49 13.06
N GLY A 396 -11.67 -11.92 13.96
CA GLY A 396 -12.39 -11.04 14.88
C GLY A 396 -13.78 -10.59 14.40
N PRO A 397 -14.52 -9.86 15.27
CA PRO A 397 -15.84 -9.35 14.95
C PRO A 397 -15.80 -8.00 14.22
N SER A 398 -16.84 -7.75 13.45
CA SER A 398 -17.24 -6.42 12.99
C SER A 398 -17.79 -5.59 14.15
N ILE A 399 -18.02 -4.28 13.94
CA ILE A 399 -18.95 -3.56 14.81
C ILE A 399 -20.36 -4.17 14.72
N PRO A 400 -21.19 -4.08 15.78
CA PRO A 400 -22.58 -4.45 15.68
C PRO A 400 -23.30 -3.61 14.62
N GLY A 401 -24.18 -4.26 13.86
CA GLY A 401 -25.11 -3.59 12.96
C GLY A 401 -26.16 -2.75 13.70
N PRO A 402 -27.19 -2.26 12.99
CA PRO A 402 -28.24 -1.49 13.65
C PRO A 402 -28.97 -2.32 14.71
N TRP A 403 -29.33 -1.67 15.80
CA TRP A 403 -30.15 -2.26 16.87
C TRP A 403 -31.59 -2.48 16.38
N SER A 404 -32.21 -3.57 16.81
CA SER A 404 -33.62 -3.84 16.59
C SER A 404 -34.50 -2.78 17.21
N ASP A 405 -35.76 -2.73 16.75
CA ASP A 405 -36.79 -1.99 17.46
C ASP A 405 -36.90 -2.50 18.91
N PRO A 406 -37.20 -1.61 19.88
CA PRO A 406 -37.37 -2.00 21.26
C PRO A 406 -38.59 -2.92 21.43
N PHE A 407 -38.34 -4.11 21.98
CA PHE A 407 -39.39 -5.05 22.38
C PHE A 407 -39.72 -4.85 23.86
N THR A 408 -41.00 -4.71 24.21
CA THR A 408 -41.43 -4.57 25.61
C THR A 408 -41.66 -5.95 26.21
N ILE A 409 -41.01 -6.23 27.33
CA ILE A 409 -41.13 -7.48 28.06
C ILE A 409 -42.45 -7.45 28.85
N ASP A 410 -43.37 -8.37 28.54
CA ASP A 410 -44.68 -8.43 29.22
C ASP A 410 -44.70 -9.51 30.31
N ASP A 411 -44.64 -10.79 29.92
CA ASP A 411 -44.79 -11.95 30.81
C ASP A 411 -43.67 -13.01 30.69
N GLN A 412 -42.80 -12.89 29.68
CA GLN A 412 -41.76 -13.87 29.36
C GLN A 412 -40.36 -13.24 29.20
N ALA A 413 -39.35 -13.92 29.74
CA ALA A 413 -37.94 -13.68 29.48
C ALA A 413 -37.41 -14.60 28.37
N TYR A 414 -36.21 -14.30 27.85
CA TYR A 414 -35.48 -15.12 26.86
C TYR A 414 -36.20 -15.15 25.51
N LEU A 415 -35.94 -14.12 24.69
CA LEU A 415 -36.59 -13.91 23.39
C LEU A 415 -35.90 -14.69 22.27
N GLU A 416 -36.64 -14.91 21.19
CA GLU A 416 -36.13 -15.53 19.96
C GLU A 416 -35.85 -14.43 18.93
N LEU A 417 -34.69 -14.51 18.30
CA LEU A 417 -34.31 -13.68 17.18
C LEU A 417 -34.56 -14.46 15.88
N SER A 418 -35.20 -13.79 14.93
CA SER A 418 -35.44 -14.29 13.58
C SER A 418 -34.90 -13.30 12.56
N GLU A 419 -34.92 -13.68 11.28
CA GLU A 419 -34.41 -12.84 10.19
C GLU A 419 -32.95 -12.40 10.45
N LEU A 420 -32.14 -13.32 10.98
CA LEU A 420 -30.73 -13.04 11.29
C LEU A 420 -29.99 -12.54 10.03
N PRO A 421 -29.24 -11.43 10.11
CA PRO A 421 -28.54 -10.89 8.95
C PRO A 421 -27.60 -11.91 8.29
N THR A 422 -27.51 -11.86 6.97
CA THR A 422 -26.55 -12.64 6.19
C THR A 422 -25.40 -11.75 5.74
N ASP A 423 -24.19 -12.31 5.69
CA ASP A 423 -23.03 -11.60 5.18
C ASP A 423 -23.00 -11.72 3.64
N PRO A 424 -23.24 -10.61 2.91
CA PRO A 424 -23.27 -10.66 1.44
C PRO A 424 -21.89 -10.99 0.85
N LEU A 425 -20.80 -10.76 1.59
CA LEU A 425 -19.44 -11.04 1.14
C LEU A 425 -18.94 -12.42 1.55
N GLN A 426 -19.73 -13.17 2.34
CA GLN A 426 -19.38 -14.51 2.84
C GLN A 426 -18.01 -14.57 3.57
N MET A 427 -17.62 -13.48 4.22
CA MET A 427 -16.40 -13.40 5.04
C MET A 427 -16.64 -13.92 6.46
N ALA A 428 -17.87 -13.80 6.96
CA ALA A 428 -18.27 -14.22 8.30
C ALA A 428 -18.40 -15.73 8.42
N VAL A 429 -17.91 -16.27 9.53
CA VAL A 429 -18.06 -17.68 9.93
C VAL A 429 -19.11 -17.81 11.05
N THR A 430 -19.23 -16.79 11.90
CA THR A 430 -20.17 -16.75 13.02
C THR A 430 -20.83 -15.37 13.19
N ARG A 431 -21.84 -15.31 14.04
CA ARG A 431 -22.56 -14.09 14.46
C ARG A 431 -22.43 -13.91 15.95
N GLN A 432 -21.97 -12.76 16.42
CA GLN A 432 -22.07 -12.38 17.83
C GLN A 432 -23.41 -11.68 18.06
N ILE A 433 -24.13 -12.09 19.10
CA ILE A 433 -25.45 -11.56 19.45
C ILE A 433 -25.30 -10.61 20.64
N HIS A 434 -25.67 -9.36 20.43
CA HIS A 434 -25.58 -8.29 21.42
C HIS A 434 -26.98 -7.94 21.91
N ARG A 435 -27.11 -7.68 23.22
CA ARG A 435 -28.37 -7.32 23.88
C ARG A 435 -28.20 -6.02 24.65
N ARG A 436 -29.23 -5.17 24.60
CA ARG A 436 -29.44 -4.06 25.55
C ARG A 436 -30.79 -4.24 26.23
N ILE A 437 -30.82 -4.19 27.56
CA ILE A 437 -32.03 -4.37 28.37
C ILE A 437 -32.15 -3.29 29.44
N GLY A 438 -33.27 -2.57 29.48
CA GLY A 438 -33.47 -1.47 30.43
C GLY A 438 -34.73 -0.65 30.17
N PRO A 439 -34.85 0.58 30.69
CA PRO A 439 -36.04 1.41 30.49
C PRO A 439 -36.23 1.85 29.02
N GLY A 440 -35.26 1.55 28.14
CA GLY A 440 -35.29 1.87 26.72
C GLY A 440 -34.58 3.17 26.36
N ASP A 441 -33.83 3.73 27.30
CA ASP A 441 -32.84 4.78 27.07
C ASP A 441 -31.47 4.10 26.87
N PRO A 442 -30.85 4.23 25.69
CA PRO A 442 -29.55 3.62 25.37
C PRO A 442 -28.44 3.88 26.38
N ASN A 443 -28.51 4.96 27.16
CA ASN A 443 -27.49 5.31 28.16
C ASN A 443 -27.69 4.62 29.52
N SER A 444 -28.85 3.99 29.74
CA SER A 444 -29.21 3.33 31.00
C SER A 444 -29.50 1.84 30.84
N ASP A 445 -29.61 1.36 29.60
CA ASP A 445 -29.80 -0.05 29.29
C ASP A 445 -28.51 -0.84 29.60
N VAL A 446 -28.66 -2.01 30.21
CA VAL A 446 -27.56 -2.95 30.45
C VAL A 446 -27.18 -3.62 29.13
N TYR A 447 -25.92 -3.51 28.75
CA TYR A 447 -25.36 -4.15 27.55
C TYR A 447 -24.69 -5.49 27.87
N SER A 448 -24.88 -6.48 27.01
CA SER A 448 -24.23 -7.79 27.12
C SER A 448 -24.12 -8.49 25.77
N ILE A 449 -23.02 -9.23 25.54
CA ILE A 449 -22.95 -10.25 24.48
C ILE A 449 -23.62 -11.51 25.03
N VAL A 450 -24.73 -11.93 24.42
CA VAL A 450 -25.58 -13.03 24.94
C VAL A 450 -25.30 -14.37 24.29
N GLY A 451 -24.57 -14.40 23.18
CA GLY A 451 -24.04 -15.63 22.61
C GLY A 451 -23.49 -15.48 21.20
N VAL A 452 -23.15 -16.63 20.62
CA VAL A 452 -22.59 -16.76 19.27
C VAL A 452 -23.43 -17.75 18.47
N GLY A 453 -23.95 -17.32 17.32
CA GLY A 453 -24.70 -18.13 16.37
C GLY A 453 -23.85 -18.51 15.14
N GLN A 454 -24.16 -19.62 14.48
CA GLN A 454 -23.57 -19.99 13.20
C GLN A 454 -24.20 -19.18 12.06
N MET A 455 -23.49 -18.97 10.94
CA MET A 455 -24.05 -18.27 9.78
C MET A 455 -25.22 -19.01 9.12
N THR A 456 -25.32 -20.32 9.33
CA THR A 456 -26.42 -21.16 8.84
C THR A 456 -27.69 -21.08 9.69
N ASP A 457 -27.63 -20.53 10.90
CA ASP A 457 -28.77 -20.46 11.80
C ASP A 457 -29.80 -19.45 11.26
N ALA A 458 -31.06 -19.87 11.19
CA ALA A 458 -32.18 -19.01 10.78
C ALA A 458 -32.76 -18.21 11.96
N THR A 459 -32.60 -18.73 13.17
CA THR A 459 -33.06 -18.14 14.42
C THR A 459 -32.01 -18.28 15.51
N TYR A 460 -32.13 -17.50 16.58
CA TYR A 460 -31.29 -17.59 17.77
C TYR A 460 -32.14 -17.38 19.03
N ASP A 461 -32.07 -18.32 19.98
CA ASP A 461 -32.76 -18.21 21.27
C ASP A 461 -31.82 -17.61 22.32
N ASP A 462 -32.18 -16.44 22.86
CA ASP A 462 -31.42 -15.82 23.95
C ASP A 462 -31.68 -16.56 25.26
N THR A 463 -30.73 -17.37 25.71
CA THR A 463 -30.82 -18.11 26.97
C THR A 463 -30.00 -17.49 28.10
N SER A 464 -29.40 -16.32 27.87
CA SER A 464 -28.47 -15.69 28.80
C SER A 464 -29.21 -14.92 29.91
N PRO A 465 -28.87 -15.18 31.19
CA PRO A 465 -29.57 -14.61 32.35
C PRO A 465 -29.48 -13.09 32.47
#